data_AF-A0A7K2VHB8-F1
#
_entry.id   AF-A0A7K2VHB8-F1
#
_cell.length_a   1.000
_cell.length_b   1.000
_cell.length_c   1.000
_cell.angle_alpha   90.00
_cell.angle_beta   90.00
_cell.angle_gamma   90.00
#
_symmetry.space_group_name_H-M   'P 1'
#
loop_
_entity.id
_entity.type
_entity.pdbx_description
1 polymer ?
#
loop_
_entity_poly.entity_id
_entity_poly.type
_entity_poly.pdbx_seq_one_letter_code
_entity_poly.pdbx_strand_id
1 'polypeptide(L)' 'MISSSPHPSTPSALDLAGRVALVTGAAGGIGSACALRLAAAGAEV' A
#
# COMPACT_ATOMS: atom_id res chain seq x y z
N MET A 1 3.72 -36.22 -1.78
CA MET A 1 4.48 -35.07 -2.34
C MET A 1 3.88 -33.81 -1.72
N ILE A 2 4.44 -33.36 -0.60
CA ILE A 2 3.92 -32.22 0.18
C ILE A 2 4.21 -30.93 -0.57
N SER A 3 3.14 -30.26 -1.02
CA SER A 3 3.18 -28.96 -1.69
C SER A 3 3.65 -27.90 -0.69
N SER A 4 4.66 -27.12 -1.05
CA SER A 4 5.15 -26.00 -0.25
C SER A 4 4.05 -24.96 -0.09
N SER A 5 3.60 -24.72 1.15
CA SER A 5 2.74 -23.59 1.49
C SER A 5 3.39 -22.27 1.05
N PRO A 6 2.65 -21.32 0.44
CA PRO A 6 3.22 -20.02 0.10
C PRO A 6 3.77 -19.36 1.37
N HIS A 7 5.09 -19.09 1.37
CA HIS A 7 5.75 -18.29 2.38
C HIS A 7 5.31 -16.82 2.18
N PRO A 8 5.07 -16.03 3.24
CA PRO A 8 4.86 -14.60 3.07
C PRO A 8 6.15 -13.98 2.54
N SER A 9 6.24 -13.82 1.22
CA SER A 9 7.26 -12.98 0.60
C SER A 9 7.01 -11.56 1.08
N THR A 10 8.01 -10.96 1.74
CA THR A 10 7.96 -9.55 2.11
C THR A 10 7.63 -8.77 0.83
N PRO A 11 6.50 -8.03 0.79
CA PRO A 11 6.15 -7.32 -0.41
C PRO A 11 7.28 -6.33 -0.71
N SER A 12 7.81 -6.39 -1.93
CA SER A 12 8.68 -5.33 -2.44
C SER A 12 7.96 -3.99 -2.24
N ALA A 13 8.70 -2.95 -1.89
CA ALA A 13 8.13 -1.61 -1.72
C ALA A 13 7.24 -1.27 -2.93
N LEU A 14 5.98 -0.89 -2.65
CA LEU A 14 5.03 -0.53 -3.69
C LEU A 14 5.55 0.73 -4.39
N ASP A 15 5.74 0.64 -5.71
CA ASP A 15 5.99 1.80 -6.57
C ASP A 15 4.68 2.21 -7.22
N LEU A 16 4.18 3.39 -6.83
CA LEU A 16 2.94 3.97 -7.29
C LEU A 16 3.17 5.28 -8.05
N ALA A 17 4.39 5.54 -8.51
CA ALA A 17 4.72 6.73 -9.28
C ALA A 17 3.76 6.92 -10.47
N GLY A 18 3.20 8.12 -10.59
CA GLY A 18 2.28 8.48 -11.68
C GLY A 18 0.88 7.85 -11.57
N ARG A 19 0.50 7.32 -10.40
CA ARG A 19 -0.84 6.82 -10.11
C ARG A 19 -1.59 7.78 -9.19
N VAL A 20 -2.91 7.80 -9.33
CA VAL A 20 -3.82 8.55 -8.44
C VAL A 20 -4.54 7.56 -7.52
N ALA A 21 -4.62 7.87 -6.23
CA ALA A 21 -5.32 7.06 -5.24
C ALA A 21 -6.35 7.89 -4.48
N LEU A 22 -7.61 7.46 -4.45
CA LEU A 22 -8.66 8.10 -3.64
C LEU A 22 -8.76 7.40 -2.29
N VAL A 23 -8.57 8.14 -1.19
CA VAL A 23 -8.74 7.63 0.17
C VAL A 23 -9.94 8.30 0.84
N THR A 24 -10.98 7.51 1.14
CA THR A 24 -12.10 7.97 1.97
C THR A 24 -11.74 7.89 3.45
N GLY A 25 -12.22 8.83 4.27
CA GLY A 25 -11.91 8.86 5.70
C GLY A 25 -10.44 9.20 6.04
N ALA A 26 -9.74 9.92 5.17
CA ALA A 26 -8.33 10.29 5.36
C ALA A 26 -8.06 11.29 6.50
N ALA A 27 -9.12 11.84 7.13
CA ALA A 27 -9.01 12.83 8.20
C ALA A 27 -8.32 12.31 9.47
N GLY A 28 -8.22 10.99 9.67
CA GLY A 28 -7.54 10.42 10.83
C GLY A 28 -7.43 8.89 10.80
N GLY A 29 -6.81 8.33 11.84
CA GLY A 29 -6.69 6.88 12.04
C GLY A 29 -6.07 6.15 10.84
N ILE A 30 -6.69 5.03 10.47
CA ILE A 30 -6.18 4.15 9.40
C ILE A 30 -6.21 4.86 8.05
N GLY A 31 -7.24 5.67 7.76
CA GLY A 31 -7.33 6.39 6.49
C GLY A 31 -6.15 7.34 6.29
N SER A 32 -5.80 8.11 7.33
CA SER A 32 -4.63 9.00 7.29
C SER A 32 -3.32 8.22 7.11
N ALA A 33 -3.14 7.13 7.86
CA ALA A 33 -1.95 6.29 7.73
C ALA A 33 -1.82 5.65 6.34
N CYS A 34 -2.93 5.23 5.73
CA CYS A 34 -2.97 4.73 4.37
C CYS A 34 -2.60 5.83 3.36
N ALA A 35 -3.18 7.02 3.48
CA ALA A 35 -2.88 8.14 2.56
C ALA A 35 -1.39 8.52 2.58
N LEU A 36 -0.79 8.60 3.76
CA LEU A 36 0.64 8.88 3.91
C LEU A 36 1.53 7.80 3.28
N ARG A 37 1.16 6.52 3.46
CA ARG A 37 1.91 5.41 2.86
C ARG A 37 1.79 5.37 1.34
N LEU A 38 0.62 5.70 0.79
CA LEU A 38 0.39 5.78 -0.65
C LEU A 38 1.19 6.94 -1.27
N ALA A 39 1.20 8.11 -0.61
CA ALA A 39 1.98 9.25 -1.06
C ALA A 39 3.49 8.95 -0.99
N ALA A 40 3.96 8.27 0.06
CA ALA A 40 5.36 7.83 0.17
C ALA A 40 5.79 6.82 -0.91
N ALA A 41 4.82 6.08 -1.46
CA ALA A 41 5.02 5.19 -2.61
C ALA A 41 4.97 5.94 -3.96
N GLY A 42 4.73 7.25 -3.98
CA GLY A 42 4.74 8.08 -5.19
C GLY A 42 3.37 8.29 -5.85
N ALA A 43 2.28 7.88 -5.19
CA ALA A 43 0.93 8.19 -5.67
C ALA A 43 0.58 9.67 -5.41
N GLU A 44 -0.25 10.24 -6.29
CA GLU A 44 -1.04 11.43 -5.99
C GLU A 44 -2.29 10.98 -5.21
N VAL A 45 -2.48 11.48 -3.99
CA VAL A 45 -3.45 10.97 -3.02
C VAL A 45 -4.46 12.03 -2.61
#